data_AF-A0AA42XXJ1-F1
#
_entry.id   AF-A0AA42XXJ1-F1
#
_cell.length_a   1.000
_cell.length_b   1.000
_cell.length_c   1.000
_cell.angle_alpha   90.00
_cell.angle_beta   90.00
_cell.angle_gamma   90.00
#
_symmetry.space_group_name_H-M   'P 1'
#
loop_
_entity.id
_entity.type
_entity.pdbx_description
1 polymer ?
#
loop_
_entity_poly.entity_id
_entity_poly.type
_entity_poly.pdbx_seq_one_letter_code
_entity_poly.pdbx_strand_id
1 'polypeptide(L)'
;MLTRVCIVMLLVAAGIACNRHNERATTTVLQRAAFDFPCPESELSLAVLQARGARYMASQIAAFGCEKRAIYVFHPDSETWFLNGAVSPASAAHAAQPKMKD
;
A
#
# COMPACT_ATOMS: atom_id res chain seq x y z
N MET A 1 25.22 -6.82 -30.20
CA MET A 1 24.09 -7.61 -29.68
C MET A 1 24.12 -7.73 -28.16
N LEU A 2 25.25 -8.10 -27.53
CA LEU A 2 25.36 -8.22 -26.05
C LEU A 2 24.90 -6.98 -25.28
N THR A 3 25.27 -5.78 -25.71
CA THR A 3 24.92 -4.53 -25.03
C THR A 3 23.42 -4.27 -24.95
N ARG A 4 22.66 -4.64 -26.00
CA ARG A 4 21.19 -4.51 -25.99
C ARG A 4 20.53 -5.52 -25.04
N VAL A 5 21.09 -6.72 -24.91
CA VAL A 5 20.59 -7.74 -23.98
C VAL A 5 20.81 -7.32 -22.52
N CYS A 6 21.97 -6.74 -22.19
CA CYS A 6 22.25 -6.24 -20.85
C CYS A 6 21.31 -5.10 -20.43
N ILE A 7 21.00 -4.17 -21.35
CA ILE A 7 20.07 -3.05 -21.07
C ILE A 7 18.65 -3.58 -20.81
N VAL A 8 18.18 -4.54 -21.61
CA VAL A 8 16.86 -5.15 -21.42
C VAL A 8 16.78 -5.88 -20.08
N MET A 9 17.81 -6.64 -19.70
CA MET A 9 17.85 -7.31 -18.39
C MET A 9 17.81 -6.32 -17.20
N LEU A 10 18.54 -5.21 -17.30
CA LEU A 10 18.55 -4.16 -16.26
C LEU A 10 17.17 -3.52 -16.08
N LEU A 11 16.46 -3.25 -17.18
CA LEU A 11 15.11 -2.68 -17.13
C LEU A 11 14.10 -3.65 -16.51
N VAL A 12 14.18 -4.95 -16.84
CA VAL A 12 13.30 -5.97 -16.26
C VAL A 12 13.54 -6.13 -14.75
N ALA A 13 14.80 -6.16 -14.31
CA ALA A 13 15.13 -6.27 -12.89
C ALA A 13 14.63 -5.06 -12.08
N ALA A 14 14.71 -3.85 -12.63
CA ALA A 14 14.19 -2.64 -11.99
C ALA A 14 12.65 -2.69 -11.81
N GLY A 15 11.93 -3.23 -12.80
CA GLY A 15 10.47 -3.40 -12.72
C GLY A 15 10.03 -4.36 -11.61
N ILE A 16 10.72 -5.49 -11.46
CA ILE A 16 10.40 -6.51 -10.43
C ILE A 16 10.61 -5.96 -9.01
N ALA A 17 11.67 -5.18 -8.79
CA ALA A 17 11.95 -4.58 -7.49
C ALA A 17 10.85 -3.59 -7.06
N CYS A 18 10.37 -2.75 -7.98
CA CYS A 18 9.27 -1.82 -7.69
C CYS A 18 7.97 -2.54 -7.32
N ASN A 19 7.65 -3.66 -7.99
CA ASN A 19 6.41 -4.39 -7.73
C ASN A 19 6.41 -5.04 -6.33
N ARG A 20 7.52 -5.70 -5.96
CA ARG A 20 7.66 -6.40 -4.68
C ARG A 20 7.57 -5.48 -3.46
N HIS A 21 8.06 -4.25 -3.57
CA HIS A 21 7.97 -3.30 -2.46
C HIS A 21 6.54 -2.84 -2.20
N ASN A 22 5.73 -2.68 -3.26
CA ASN A 22 4.36 -2.23 -3.11
C ASN A 22 3.48 -3.32 -2.49
N GLU A 23 3.67 -4.58 -2.90
CA GLU A 23 3.00 -5.74 -2.28
C GLU A 23 3.32 -5.86 -0.79
N ARG A 24 4.58 -5.66 -0.40
CA ARG A 24 4.99 -5.77 1.00
C ARG A 24 4.42 -4.67 1.89
N ALA A 25 4.34 -3.43 1.36
CA ALA A 25 3.72 -2.31 2.04
C ALA A 25 2.24 -2.55 2.28
N THR A 26 1.51 -3.09 1.29
CA THR A 26 0.09 -3.40 1.45
C THR A 26 -0.15 -4.58 2.38
N THR A 27 0.65 -5.66 2.34
CA THR A 27 0.49 -6.81 3.25
C THR A 27 0.66 -6.41 4.72
N THR A 28 1.71 -5.65 5.05
CA THR A 28 1.98 -5.27 6.44
C THR A 28 0.92 -4.31 6.99
N VAL A 29 0.43 -3.38 6.16
CA VAL A 29 -0.68 -2.49 6.52
C VAL A 29 -2.00 -3.25 6.66
N LEU A 30 -2.25 -4.26 5.82
CA LEU A 30 -3.47 -5.09 5.89
C LEU A 30 -3.56 -5.84 7.22
N GLN A 31 -2.49 -6.55 7.59
CA GLN A 31 -2.41 -7.30 8.85
C GLN A 31 -2.62 -6.38 10.05
N ARG A 32 -2.03 -5.18 10.00
CA ARG A 32 -2.24 -4.21 11.08
C ARG A 32 -3.67 -3.72 11.14
N ALA A 33 -4.24 -3.34 10.00
CA ALA A 33 -5.61 -2.85 9.95
C ALA A 33 -6.61 -3.89 10.45
N ALA A 34 -6.37 -5.18 10.22
CA ALA A 34 -7.19 -6.27 10.77
C ALA A 34 -7.20 -6.28 12.30
N PHE A 35 -6.03 -6.06 12.90
CA PHE A 35 -5.90 -5.93 14.35
C PHE A 35 -6.56 -4.64 14.87
N ASP A 36 -6.32 -3.49 14.23
CA ASP A 36 -6.85 -2.21 14.69
C ASP A 36 -8.38 -2.11 14.52
N PHE A 37 -8.97 -2.83 13.56
CA PHE A 37 -10.41 -2.76 13.26
C PHE A 37 -11.25 -3.87 13.91
N PRO A 38 -10.66 -4.73 14.75
CA PRO A 38 -11.04 -6.14 14.92
C PRO A 38 -11.87 -6.71 13.76
N CYS A 39 -11.24 -6.84 12.60
CA CYS A 39 -11.90 -7.17 11.33
C CYS A 39 -11.09 -8.23 10.58
N PRO A 40 -11.71 -9.24 9.94
CA PRO A 40 -10.96 -10.17 9.11
C PRO A 40 -10.36 -9.45 7.90
N GLU A 41 -9.16 -9.84 7.48
CA GLU A 41 -8.45 -9.21 6.35
C GLU A 41 -9.27 -9.20 5.06
N SER A 42 -10.12 -10.21 4.85
CA SER A 42 -11.01 -10.33 3.69
C SER A 42 -12.10 -9.24 3.62
N GLU A 43 -12.43 -8.61 4.74
CA GLU A 43 -13.40 -7.52 4.82
C GLU A 43 -12.73 -6.14 4.78
N LEU A 44 -11.40 -6.10 4.74
CA LEU A 44 -10.63 -4.88 4.59
C LEU A 44 -10.41 -4.54 3.11
N SER A 45 -10.26 -3.25 2.85
CA SER A 45 -9.83 -2.73 1.55
C SER A 45 -8.80 -1.65 1.77
N LEU A 46 -7.75 -1.67 0.94
CA LEU A 46 -6.66 -0.70 0.99
C LEU A 46 -6.70 0.22 -0.23
N ALA A 47 -6.37 1.50 -0.04
CA ALA A 47 -6.18 2.47 -1.11
C ALA A 47 -4.88 3.25 -0.88
N VAL A 48 -3.99 3.29 -1.86
CA VAL A 48 -2.79 4.13 -1.80
C VAL A 48 -3.21 5.58 -2.07
N LEU A 49 -3.11 6.44 -1.06
CA LEU A 49 -3.47 7.85 -1.16
C LEU A 49 -2.36 8.70 -1.77
N GLN A 50 -1.12 8.37 -1.44
CA GLN A 50 0.04 9.10 -1.93
C GLN A 50 1.21 8.16 -2.14
N ALA A 51 1.89 8.35 -3.26
CA ALA A 51 3.16 7.74 -3.57
C ALA A 51 4.26 8.82 -3.63
N ARG A 52 5.44 8.55 -3.06
CA ARG A 52 6.59 9.48 -3.07
C ARG A 52 7.91 8.76 -3.39
N GLY A 53 8.92 9.56 -3.76
CA GLY A 53 10.28 9.11 -4.03
C GLY A 53 10.53 8.69 -5.47
N ALA A 54 11.77 8.32 -5.78
CA ALA A 54 12.25 7.99 -7.14
C ALA A 54 11.54 6.77 -7.78
N ARG A 55 10.68 6.07 -7.04
CA ARG A 55 9.98 4.85 -7.47
C ARG A 55 8.46 4.90 -7.26
N TYR A 56 7.88 6.06 -6.92
CA TYR A 56 6.45 6.18 -6.61
C TYR A 56 5.98 5.13 -5.59
N MET A 57 6.72 4.98 -4.50
CA MET A 57 6.41 3.97 -3.49
C MET A 57 5.24 4.44 -2.63
N ALA A 58 4.32 3.54 -2.29
CA ALA A 58 3.20 3.85 -1.40
C ALA A 58 3.73 4.47 -0.11
N SER A 59 3.36 5.73 0.14
CA SER A 59 3.78 6.51 1.31
C SER A 59 2.63 6.75 2.27
N GLN A 60 1.41 6.73 1.76
CA GLN A 60 0.19 6.79 2.54
C GLN A 60 -0.80 5.75 2.01
N ILE A 61 -1.28 4.88 2.87
CA ILE A 61 -2.22 3.81 2.57
C ILE A 61 -3.42 3.97 3.49
N ALA A 62 -4.59 4.22 2.92
CA ALA A 62 -5.83 4.17 3.66
C ALA A 62 -6.32 2.73 3.76
N ALA A 63 -6.78 2.33 4.93
CA ALA A 63 -7.50 1.08 5.15
C ALA A 63 -8.95 1.38 5.55
N PHE A 64 -9.88 0.58 5.02
CA PHE A 64 -11.31 0.68 5.27
C PHE A 64 -11.89 -0.71 5.48
N GLY A 65 -12.91 -0.82 6.31
CA GLY A 65 -13.63 -2.08 6.55
C GLY A 65 -14.24 -2.11 7.95
N CYS A 66 -15.22 -2.97 8.17
CA CYS A 66 -15.92 -3.08 9.46
C CYS A 66 -16.34 -1.71 10.06
N GLU A 67 -16.92 -0.85 9.20
CA GLU A 67 -17.37 0.51 9.54
C GLU A 67 -16.27 1.46 10.06
N LYS A 68 -15.01 1.08 9.90
CA LYS A 68 -13.83 1.81 10.36
C LYS A 68 -12.94 2.22 9.21
N ARG A 69 -12.12 3.24 9.46
CA ARG A 69 -11.07 3.69 8.57
C ARG A 69 -9.84 4.17 9.34
N ALA A 70 -8.69 4.08 8.69
CA ALA A 70 -7.41 4.59 9.19
C ALA A 70 -6.51 4.92 8.01
N ILE A 71 -5.55 5.81 8.23
CA ILE A 71 -4.47 6.10 7.27
C ILE A 71 -3.17 5.65 7.90
N TYR A 72 -2.38 4.91 7.15
CA TYR A 72 -1.05 4.46 7.53
C TYR A 72 -0.03 5.18 6.67
N VAL A 73 1.04 5.69 7.28
CA VAL A 73 2.20 6.23 6.56
C VAL A 73 3.25 5.14 6.49
N PHE A 74 3.70 4.79 5.29
CA PHE A 74 4.75 3.80 5.06
C PHE A 74 6.05 4.51 4.67
N HIS A 75 7.14 4.14 5.34
CA HIS A 75 8.49 4.57 5.01
C HIS A 75 9.21 3.43 4.30
N PRO A 76 9.42 3.53 2.97
CA PRO A 76 9.96 2.44 2.18
C PRO A 76 11.43 2.11 2.50
N ASP A 77 12.21 3.11 2.91
CA ASP A 77 13.64 2.93 3.19
C ASP A 77 13.89 2.11 4.47
N SER A 78 12.99 2.22 5.45
CA SER A 78 13.08 1.50 6.73
C SER A 78 12.09 0.34 6.84
N GLU A 79 11.24 0.13 5.84
CA GLU A 79 10.12 -0.83 5.86
C GLU A 79 9.20 -0.68 7.08
N THR A 80 9.07 0.54 7.62
CA THR A 80 8.25 0.83 8.80
C THR A 80 6.97 1.54 8.42
N TRP A 81 5.87 1.23 9.10
CA TRP A 81 4.64 2.00 9.00
C TRP A 81 4.22 2.58 10.35
N PHE A 82 3.45 3.67 10.30
CA PHE A 82 2.87 4.32 11.47
C PHE A 82 1.40 4.65 11.19
N LEU A 83 0.56 4.54 12.22
CA LEU A 83 -0.81 5.02 12.15
C LEU A 83 -0.82 6.56 12.13
N ASN A 84 -1.35 7.14 11.07
CA ASN A 84 -1.47 8.59 10.91
C ASN A 84 -2.76 9.09 11.56
N GLY A 85 -2.75 9.19 12.88
CA GLY A 85 -3.87 9.65 13.69
C GLY A 85 -4.55 8.50 14.45
N ALA A 86 -5.89 8.48 14.41
CA ALA A 86 -6.71 7.49 15.11
C ALA A 86 -7.64 6.76 14.14
N VAL A 87 -8.04 5.55 14.52
CA VAL A 87 -9.11 4.82 13.84
C VAL A 87 -10.41 5.62 13.99
N SER A 88 -11.04 5.96 12.87
CA SER A 88 -12.28 6.73 12.84
C SER A 88 -13.41 5.92 12.21
N PRO A 89 -14.67 6.27 12.45
CA PRO A 89 -15.78 5.73 11.67
C PRO A 89 -15.58 5.99 10.17
N ALA A 90 -15.93 5.01 9.34
CA ALA A 90 -15.98 5.19 7.89
C ALA A 90 -17.18 6.08 7.55
N SER A 91 -16.96 7.39 7.33
CA SER A 91 -18.04 8.26 6.84
C SER A 91 -18.46 7.85 5.43
N ALA A 92 -19.76 7.97 5.11
CA ALA A 92 -20.36 7.54 3.84
C ALA A 92 -19.66 8.10 2.58
N ALA A 93 -18.97 9.24 2.68
CA ALA A 93 -18.23 9.85 1.58
C ALA A 93 -16.98 9.07 1.12
N HIS A 94 -16.45 8.15 1.93
CA HIS A 94 -15.23 7.38 1.59
C HIS A 94 -15.51 5.95 1.08
N ALA A 95 -16.74 5.45 1.20
CA ALA A 95 -17.16 4.17 0.62
C ALA A 95 -17.17 4.17 -0.92
N ALA A 96 -17.00 5.34 -1.55
CA ALA A 96 -17.02 5.55 -3.00
C ALA A 96 -15.63 5.53 -3.67
N GLN A 97 -14.53 5.36 -2.92
CA GLN A 97 -13.19 5.24 -3.52
C GLN A 97 -13.07 3.87 -4.23
N PRO A 98 -12.69 3.84 -5.52
CA PRO A 98 -12.68 2.61 -6.29
C PRO A 98 -11.67 1.61 -5.71
N LYS A 99 -12.09 0.35 -5.56
CA LYS A 99 -11.19 -0.76 -5.25
C LYS A 99 -10.09 -0.80 -6.31
N MET A 100 -8.83 -0.80 -5.87
CA MET A 100 -7.70 -1.02 -6.76
C MET A 100 -7.89 -2.41 -7.40
N LYS A 101 -8.08 -2.45 -8.72
CA LYS A 101 -8.05 -3.69 -9.51
C LYS A 101 -6.58 -4.07 -9.69
N ASP A 102 -6.30 -5.34 -9.40
CA ASP A 102 -5.01 -6.00 -9.60
C ASP A 102 -4.47 -5.83 -11.04
#